data_AF-A0A9D4WL24-F1
#
_entry.id   AF-A0A9D4WL24-F1
#
_cell.length_a   1.000
_cell.length_b   1.000
_cell.length_c   1.000
_cell.angle_alpha   90.00
_cell.angle_beta   90.00
_cell.angle_gamma   90.00
#
_symmetry.space_group_name_H-M   'P 1'
#
loop_
_entity.id
_entity.type
_entity.pdbx_description
1 polymer ?
#
loop_
_entity_poly.entity_id
_entity_poly.type
_entity_poly.pdbx_seq_one_letter_code
_entity_poly.pdbx_strand_id
1 'polypeptide(L)'
;MGGSKASSTSEVGNGLPRCGCNETMKLLVSKSIENPGRKFWKCRNYTNGCGLFLWDDLVSEFAVKETNPSRCRQCEVNKAYLIEFAKEIVEEIDCRVGKLNKLEKLKKKIAMEKRKNLWLMFVIGLSWMLIAAMVKLV
;
A
#
# COMPACT_ATOMS: atom_id res chain seq x y z
N MET A 1 -52.19 -8.54 -2.01
CA MET A 1 -51.86 -7.13 -1.75
C MET A 1 -50.68 -7.09 -0.77
N GLY A 2 -49.45 -7.10 -1.27
CA GLY A 2 -48.23 -7.09 -0.45
C GLY A 2 -47.51 -5.76 -0.61
N GLY A 3 -47.71 -4.85 0.34
CA GLY A 3 -47.02 -3.56 0.39
C GLY A 3 -45.84 -3.64 1.35
N SER A 4 -44.63 -3.79 0.82
CA SER A 4 -43.41 -3.65 1.60
C SER A 4 -43.19 -2.18 1.95
N LYS A 5 -43.33 -1.83 3.22
CA LYS A 5 -42.95 -0.53 3.79
C LYS A 5 -41.44 -0.34 3.62
N ALA A 6 -41.06 0.51 2.65
CA ALA A 6 -39.73 1.10 2.63
C ALA A 6 -39.62 2.04 3.83
N SER A 7 -38.77 1.68 4.80
CA SER A 7 -38.41 2.54 5.92
C SER A 7 -37.51 3.65 5.39
N SER A 8 -38.12 4.75 4.93
CA SER A 8 -37.46 6.01 4.62
C SER A 8 -36.91 6.59 5.92
N THR A 9 -35.66 6.26 6.22
CA THR A 9 -34.91 6.85 7.32
C THR A 9 -34.21 8.08 6.76
N SER A 10 -34.85 9.23 6.99
CA SER A 10 -34.29 10.58 7.12
C SER A 10 -32.83 10.76 6.65
N GLU A 11 -32.68 11.30 5.44
CA GLU A 11 -31.45 11.92 4.98
C GLU A 11 -31.24 13.24 5.76
N VAL A 12 -30.55 13.16 6.90
CA VAL A 12 -29.87 14.30 7.48
C VAL A 12 -28.55 14.44 6.74
N GLY A 13 -28.46 15.44 5.87
CA GLY A 13 -27.27 15.76 5.10
C GLY A 13 -26.10 16.14 6.02
N ASN A 14 -25.18 15.20 6.21
CA ASN A 14 -23.80 15.42 6.65
C ASN A 14 -22.92 14.43 5.89
N GLY A 15 -21.78 14.90 5.38
CA GLY A 15 -20.93 14.19 4.41
C GLY A 15 -20.68 12.72 4.74
N LEU A 16 -21.37 11.83 4.02
CA LEU A 16 -21.17 10.39 4.10
C LEU A 16 -19.69 10.04 3.82
N PRO A 17 -19.11 9.04 4.52
CA PRO A 17 -17.70 8.71 4.36
C PRO A 17 -17.41 8.27 2.92
N ARG A 18 -16.33 8.82 2.35
CA ARG A 18 -15.82 8.48 1.02
C ARG A 18 -14.61 7.57 1.16
N CYS A 19 -14.48 6.63 0.23
CA CYS A 19 -13.32 5.74 0.18
C CYS A 19 -12.22 6.27 -0.77
N GLY A 20 -11.07 5.58 -0.84
CA GLY A 20 -9.96 5.95 -1.73
C GLY A 20 -10.29 5.90 -3.23
N CYS A 21 -11.44 5.36 -3.61
CA CYS A 21 -11.99 5.43 -4.97
C CYS A 21 -12.80 6.72 -5.23
N ASN A 22 -12.83 7.65 -4.27
CA ASN A 22 -13.61 8.90 -4.27
C ASN A 22 -15.15 8.72 -4.33
N GLU A 23 -15.63 7.49 -4.14
CA GLU A 23 -17.06 7.15 -4.06
C GLU A 23 -17.56 7.12 -2.61
N THR A 24 -18.84 7.48 -2.43
CA THR A 24 -19.54 7.35 -1.15
C THR A 24 -19.67 5.89 -0.74
N MET A 25 -19.25 5.57 0.48
CA MET A 25 -19.28 4.20 1.02
C MET A 25 -20.72 3.73 1.27
N LYS A 26 -20.89 2.41 1.40
CA LYS A 26 -22.17 1.77 1.80
C LYS A 26 -22.10 1.35 3.27
N LEU A 27 -23.18 1.60 4.01
CA LEU A 27 -23.37 1.13 5.39
C LEU A 27 -23.91 -0.30 5.38
N LEU A 28 -23.33 -1.17 6.20
CA LEU A 28 -23.66 -2.59 6.33
C LEU A 28 -23.74 -2.99 7.80
N VAL A 29 -24.45 -4.07 8.10
CA VAL A 29 -24.54 -4.64 9.45
C VAL A 29 -23.72 -5.92 9.51
N SER A 30 -22.84 -6.02 10.50
CA SER A 30 -22.01 -7.19 10.73
C SER A 30 -22.85 -8.38 11.21
N LYS A 31 -22.56 -9.53 10.61
CA LYS A 31 -23.13 -10.84 10.96
C LYS A 31 -22.09 -11.77 11.60
N SER A 32 -20.91 -11.24 11.94
CA SER A 32 -19.88 -12.05 12.61
C SER A 32 -20.27 -12.39 14.03
N ILE A 33 -19.79 -13.52 14.53
CA ILE A 33 -20.02 -13.98 15.91
C ILE A 33 -19.43 -12.99 16.92
N GLU A 34 -18.27 -12.41 16.59
CA GLU A 34 -17.56 -11.46 17.47
C GLU A 34 -18.20 -10.07 17.51
N ASN A 35 -18.79 -9.62 16.40
CA ASN A 35 -19.37 -8.27 16.28
C ASN A 35 -20.79 -8.34 15.69
N PRO A 36 -21.74 -9.04 16.33
CA PRO A 36 -23.08 -9.20 15.79
C PRO A 36 -23.84 -7.88 15.86
N GLY A 37 -24.47 -7.48 14.75
CA GLY A 37 -25.32 -6.28 14.71
C GLY A 37 -24.56 -4.94 14.63
N ARG A 38 -23.23 -4.94 14.74
CA ARG A 38 -22.43 -3.71 14.64
C ARG A 38 -22.39 -3.20 13.19
N LYS A 39 -22.58 -1.89 12.99
CA LYS A 39 -22.63 -1.27 11.67
C LYS A 39 -21.24 -0.85 11.17
N PHE A 40 -20.96 -1.06 9.88
CA PHE A 40 -19.69 -0.69 9.26
C PHE A 40 -19.88 -0.14 7.84
N TRP A 41 -18.99 0.75 7.43
CA TRP A 41 -18.88 1.30 6.10
C TRP A 41 -17.91 0.48 5.26
N LYS A 42 -18.26 0.19 4.00
CA LYS A 42 -17.38 -0.46 3.03
C LYS A 42 -17.47 0.21 1.65
N CYS A 43 -16.40 0.08 0.85
CA CYS A 43 -16.43 0.45 -0.57
C CYS A 43 -17.59 -0.25 -1.31
N ARG A 44 -18.23 0.45 -2.24
CA ARG A 44 -19.32 -0.09 -3.07
C ARG A 44 -18.80 -1.15 -4.04
N ASN A 45 -17.65 -0.88 -4.64
CA ASN A 45 -16.97 -1.79 -5.54
C ASN A 45 -16.37 -2.96 -4.74
N TYR A 46 -16.98 -4.14 -4.83
CA TYR A 46 -16.54 -5.31 -4.07
C TYR A 46 -15.36 -6.04 -4.74
N THR A 47 -15.37 -6.09 -6.07
CA THR A 47 -14.39 -6.86 -6.87
C THR A 47 -13.12 -6.07 -7.14
N ASN A 48 -13.22 -4.77 -7.41
CA ASN A 48 -12.09 -3.89 -7.74
C ASN A 48 -12.00 -2.66 -6.81
N GLY A 49 -12.63 -2.70 -5.64
CA GLY A 49 -12.61 -1.57 -4.71
C GLY A 49 -11.34 -1.51 -3.84
N CYS A 50 -11.12 -0.37 -3.22
CA CYS A 50 -9.96 -0.12 -2.34
C CYS A 50 -9.93 -0.95 -1.04
N GLY A 51 -10.91 -1.82 -0.79
CA GLY A 51 -10.96 -2.67 0.40
C GLY A 51 -11.22 -1.94 1.73
N LEU A 52 -11.41 -0.61 1.72
CA LEU A 52 -11.60 0.19 2.92
C LEU A 52 -12.81 -0.28 3.76
N PHE A 53 -12.57 -0.40 5.06
CA PHE A 53 -13.53 -0.81 6.09
C PHE A 53 -13.44 0.14 7.28
N LEU A 54 -14.58 0.66 7.76
CA LEU A 54 -14.66 1.56 8.91
C LEU A 54 -15.87 1.21 9.75
N TRP A 55 -15.76 1.21 11.07
CA TRP A 55 -16.93 1.05 11.94
C TRP A 55 -17.72 2.36 12.04
N ASP A 56 -19.05 2.26 12.05
CA ASP A 56 -19.98 3.41 12.00
C ASP A 56 -19.94 4.26 13.29
N ASP A 57 -19.75 3.60 14.43
CA ASP A 57 -19.57 4.22 15.74
C ASP A 57 -18.31 5.09 15.79
N LEU A 58 -17.20 4.62 15.23
CA LEU A 58 -15.96 5.38 15.13
C LEU A 58 -16.16 6.64 14.26
N VAL A 59 -16.83 6.52 13.11
CA VAL A 59 -17.12 7.68 12.24
C VAL A 59 -17.96 8.73 12.98
N SER A 60 -18.94 8.28 13.77
CA SER A 60 -19.79 9.15 14.57
C SER A 60 -19.02 9.85 15.70
N GLU A 61 -18.09 9.17 16.36
CA GLU A 61 -17.20 9.76 17.37
C GLU A 61 -16.30 10.86 16.80
N PHE A 62 -15.85 10.70 15.54
CA PHE A 62 -15.09 11.75 14.84
C PHE A 62 -15.99 12.91 14.39
N ALA A 63 -17.23 12.64 13.97
CA ALA A 63 -18.17 13.65 13.47
C ALA A 63 -18.77 14.53 14.59
N VAL A 64 -18.98 14.00 15.79
CA VAL A 64 -19.62 14.73 16.91
C VAL A 64 -18.68 15.78 17.55
N LYS A 65 -17.37 15.72 17.29
CA LYS A 65 -16.41 16.73 17.77
C LYS A 65 -16.47 18.06 17.01
N GLU A 66 -17.35 18.21 16.03
CA GLU A 66 -17.43 19.38 15.14
C GLU A 66 -18.72 20.19 15.31
N THR A 67 -19.16 20.43 16.55
CA THR A 67 -20.31 21.33 16.84
C THR A 67 -19.92 22.69 17.41
N ASN A 68 -18.63 23.05 17.43
CA ASN A 68 -18.22 24.42 17.73
C ASN A 68 -17.05 24.88 16.84
N PRO A 69 -17.32 25.59 15.72
CA PRO A 69 -16.29 26.02 14.77
C PRO A 69 -15.34 27.10 15.34
N SER A 70 -15.52 27.53 16.59
CA SER A 70 -14.76 28.66 17.17
C SER A 70 -13.56 28.27 18.05
N ARG A 71 -13.24 26.98 18.26
CA ARG A 71 -12.03 26.62 19.04
C ARG A 71 -11.49 25.19 18.86
N CYS A 72 -11.18 24.77 17.63
CA CYS A 72 -10.55 23.46 17.41
C CYS A 72 -9.03 23.47 17.72
N ARG A 73 -8.64 23.43 19.02
CA ARG A 73 -7.25 23.10 19.40
C ARG A 73 -6.86 21.66 19.02
N GLN A 74 -7.86 20.79 18.85
CA GLN A 74 -7.64 19.39 18.48
C GLN A 74 -7.17 19.22 17.02
N CYS A 75 -7.45 20.19 16.15
CA CYS A 75 -7.07 20.15 14.73
C CYS A 75 -5.56 20.36 14.55
N GLU A 76 -4.93 21.22 15.37
CA GLU A 76 -3.47 21.39 15.38
C GLU A 76 -2.75 20.18 15.97
N VAL A 77 -3.28 19.60 17.06
CA VAL A 77 -2.71 18.40 17.69
C VAL A 77 -2.82 17.18 16.77
N ASN A 78 -3.96 16.99 16.10
CA ASN A 78 -4.12 15.91 15.12
C ASN A 78 -3.20 16.09 13.90
N LYS A 79 -2.99 17.33 13.45
CA LYS A 79 -2.04 17.65 12.37
C LYS A 79 -0.59 17.38 12.80
N ALA A 80 -0.21 17.72 14.04
CA ALA A 80 1.11 17.43 14.57
C ALA A 80 1.38 15.92 14.65
N TYR A 81 0.43 15.13 15.16
CA TYR A 81 0.54 13.68 15.21
C TYR A 81 0.65 13.05 13.81
N LEU A 82 -0.16 13.51 12.85
CA LEU A 82 -0.06 13.06 11.45
C LEU A 82 1.29 13.40 10.81
N ILE A 83 1.87 14.57 11.13
CA ILE A 83 3.19 14.97 10.64
C ILE A 83 4.28 14.09 11.27
N GLU A 84 4.21 13.79 12.56
CA GLU A 84 5.18 12.90 13.23
C GLU A 84 5.12 11.48 12.68
N PHE A 85 3.92 10.90 12.55
CA PHE A 85 3.74 9.59 11.96
C PHE A 85 4.20 9.54 10.49
N ALA A 86 3.95 10.60 9.72
CA ALA A 86 4.44 10.70 8.35
C ALA A 86 5.98 10.75 8.29
N LYS A 87 6.65 11.42 9.23
CA LYS A 87 8.13 11.42 9.29
C LYS A 87 8.69 10.02 9.54
N GLU A 88 8.11 9.29 10.50
CA GLU A 88 8.54 7.92 10.81
C GLU A 88 8.42 6.99 9.59
N ILE A 89 7.30 7.06 8.87
CA ILE A 89 7.11 6.31 7.62
C ILE A 89 8.16 6.70 6.57
N VAL A 90 8.38 8.01 6.38
CA VAL A 90 9.33 8.51 5.37
C VAL A 90 10.75 8.04 5.68
N GLU A 91 11.16 8.06 6.95
CA GLU A 91 12.49 7.60 7.36
C GLU A 91 12.66 6.08 7.15
N GLU A 92 11.63 5.28 7.45
CA GLU A 92 11.65 3.85 7.19
C GLU A 92 11.74 3.54 5.69
N ILE A 93 10.97 4.26 4.85
CA ILE A 93 11.02 4.13 3.39
C ILE A 93 12.40 4.51 2.86
N ASP A 94 12.98 5.62 3.31
CA ASP A 94 14.29 6.08 2.84
C ASP A 94 15.39 5.06 3.18
N CYS A 95 15.35 4.47 4.38
CA CYS A 95 16.24 3.37 4.76
C CYS A 95 16.10 2.16 3.82
N ARG A 96 14.86 1.76 3.50
CA ARG A 96 14.56 0.62 2.61
C ARG A 96 15.01 0.91 1.18
N VAL A 97 14.79 2.12 0.67
CA VAL A 97 15.27 2.57 -0.65
C VAL A 97 16.79 2.56 -0.70
N GLY A 98 17.46 3.04 0.34
CA GLY A 98 18.92 2.96 0.48
C GLY A 98 19.46 1.52 0.39
N LYS A 99 18.80 0.56 1.05
CA LYS A 99 19.15 -0.87 0.96
C LYS A 99 18.94 -1.43 -0.45
N LEU A 100 17.83 -1.09 -1.12
CA LEU A 100 17.56 -1.52 -2.50
C LEU A 100 18.63 -0.99 -3.48
N ASN A 101 19.01 0.28 -3.36
CA ASN A 101 20.08 0.89 -4.16
C ASN A 101 21.43 0.17 -3.96
N LYS A 102 21.73 -0.25 -2.72
CA LYS A 102 22.94 -1.02 -2.41
C LYS A 102 22.90 -2.42 -3.03
N LEU A 103 21.75 -3.09 -3.00
CA LEU A 103 21.54 -4.38 -3.67
C LEU A 103 21.69 -4.27 -5.18
N GLU A 104 21.17 -3.21 -5.81
CA GLU A 104 21.31 -2.96 -7.24
C GLU A 104 22.79 -2.75 -7.63
N LYS A 105 23.54 -1.97 -6.84
CA LYS A 105 25.00 -1.81 -7.03
C LYS A 105 25.73 -3.15 -6.94
N LEU A 106 25.38 -4.00 -5.98
CA LEU A 106 26.00 -5.32 -5.83
C LEU A 106 25.67 -6.25 -7.02
N LYS A 107 24.41 -6.23 -7.49
CA LYS A 107 23.99 -6.96 -8.70
C LYS A 107 24.80 -6.54 -9.93
N LYS A 108 25.02 -5.23 -10.12
CA LYS A 108 25.86 -4.70 -11.22
C LYS A 108 27.30 -5.18 -11.11
N LYS A 109 27.90 -5.20 -9.90
CA LYS A 109 29.25 -5.74 -9.68
C LYS A 109 29.34 -7.22 -10.03
N ILE A 110 28.39 -8.03 -9.57
CA ILE A 110 28.33 -9.47 -9.90
C ILE A 110 28.19 -9.68 -11.41
N ALA A 111 27.37 -8.88 -12.09
CA ALA A 111 27.19 -8.97 -13.54
C ALA A 111 28.48 -8.62 -14.31
N MET A 112 29.22 -7.60 -13.85
CA MET A 112 30.54 -7.26 -14.43
C MET A 112 31.55 -8.39 -14.22
N GLU A 113 31.60 -8.99 -13.03
CA GLU A 113 32.51 -10.09 -12.73
C GLU A 113 32.20 -11.33 -13.58
N LYS A 114 30.90 -11.68 -13.70
CA LYS A 114 30.46 -12.76 -14.60
C LYS A 114 30.87 -12.52 -16.06
N ARG A 115 30.77 -11.27 -16.53
CA ARG A 115 31.20 -10.91 -17.90
C ARG A 115 32.72 -11.05 -18.08
N LYS A 116 33.52 -10.60 -17.11
CA LYS A 116 34.99 -10.78 -17.14
C LYS A 116 35.38 -12.26 -17.12
N ASN A 117 34.76 -13.04 -16.25
CA ASN A 117 35.01 -14.47 -16.15
C ASN A 117 34.62 -15.19 -17.44
N LEU A 118 33.47 -14.85 -18.04
CA LEU A 118 33.06 -15.42 -19.32
C LEU A 118 34.06 -15.11 -20.43
N TRP A 119 34.57 -13.87 -20.48
CA TRP A 119 35.58 -13.46 -21.44
C TRP A 119 36.92 -14.17 -21.22
N LEU A 120 37.36 -14.31 -19.96
CA LEU A 120 38.57 -15.06 -19.60
C LEU A 120 38.48 -16.52 -20.06
N MET A 121 37.33 -17.18 -19.82
CA MET A 121 37.10 -18.57 -20.24
C MET A 121 37.15 -18.73 -21.75
N PHE A 122 36.66 -17.73 -22.50
CA PHE A 122 36.76 -17.71 -23.96
C PHE A 122 38.21 -17.59 -24.44
N VAL A 123 39.00 -16.67 -23.86
CA VAL A 123 40.42 -16.49 -24.20
C VAL A 123 41.23 -17.75 -23.89
N ILE A 124 41.01 -18.36 -22.72
CA ILE A 124 41.65 -19.63 -22.35
C ILE A 124 41.26 -20.71 -23.36
N GLY A 125 39.97 -20.86 -23.69
CA GLY A 125 39.51 -21.83 -24.69
C GLY A 125 40.18 -21.67 -26.06
N LEU A 126 40.28 -20.43 -26.57
CA LEU A 126 40.98 -20.15 -27.82
C LEU A 126 42.48 -20.50 -27.74
N SER A 127 43.13 -20.21 -26.62
CA SER A 127 44.54 -20.57 -26.40
C SER A 127 44.75 -22.09 -26.46
N TRP A 128 43.91 -22.88 -25.78
CA TRP A 128 43.97 -24.34 -25.83
C TRP A 128 43.73 -24.90 -27.25
N MET A 129 42.83 -24.28 -28.02
CA MET A 129 42.58 -24.66 -29.42
C MET A 129 43.80 -24.44 -30.32
N LEU A 130 44.50 -23.31 -30.16
CA LEU A 130 45.72 -23.02 -30.92
C LEU A 130 46.84 -24.00 -30.58
N ILE A 131 47.04 -24.30 -29.29
CA ILE A 131 48.05 -25.28 -28.84
C ILE A 131 47.77 -26.65 -29.45
N ALA A 132 46.52 -27.12 -29.40
CA ALA A 132 46.13 -28.42 -29.96
C ALA A 132 46.33 -28.49 -31.49
N ALA A 133 46.11 -27.37 -32.21
CA ALA A 133 46.37 -27.29 -33.65
C ALA A 133 47.87 -27.37 -33.97
N MET A 134 48.71 -26.66 -33.20
CA MET A 134 50.17 -26.69 -33.38
C MET A 134 50.76 -28.08 -33.12
N VAL A 135 50.29 -28.78 -32.08
CA VAL A 135 50.74 -30.16 -31.77
C VAL A 135 50.36 -31.15 -32.88
N LYS A 136 49.28 -30.91 -33.63
CA LYS A 136 48.90 -31.75 -34.77
C LYS A 136 49.65 -31.46 -36.07
N LEU A 137 50.34 -30.32 -36.16
CA LEU A 137 51.08 -29.90 -37.35
C LEU A 137 52.57 -30.26 -37.29
N VAL A 138 53.07 -30.70 -36.12
CA VAL A 138 54.43 -31.20 -35.88
C VAL A 138 54.40 -32.72 -35.84
#